data_AF-A0A7X9IZ39-F1
#
_entry.id   AF-A0A7X9IZ39-F1
#
_cell.length_a   1.000
_cell.length_b   1.000
_cell.length_c   1.000
_cell.angle_alpha   90.00
_cell.angle_beta   90.00
_cell.angle_gamma   90.00
#
_symmetry.space_group_name_H-M   'P 1'
#
loop_
_entity.id
_entity.type
_entity.pdbx_description
1 polymer ?
#
loop_
_entity_poly.entity_id
_entity_poly.type
_entity_poly.pdbx_seq_one_letter_code
_entity_poly.pdbx_strand_id
1 'polypeptide(L)'
;MRPGGTVGYSLVDRRLWFTPSVSLRSNLAYELVLGDWVRGIDGSTPRTFVPSVFVTGNTDEGRPPSPPDPSFDDDVAPVLERRCGYCHGETRPYAGLALWPVERLDEAAARASVEWIGWRVLAPGSPERSYLLYKVTGAPGLVGERMPPRDPLSRDEAAALERWIALGASR
;
A
#
# COMPACT_ATOMS: atom_id res chain seq x y z
N MET A 1 23.16 11.33 3.02
CA MET A 1 23.39 10.26 2.02
C MET A 1 22.13 9.41 1.96
N ARG A 2 21.51 9.24 0.79
CA ARG A 2 20.45 8.24 0.64
C ARG A 2 21.11 6.86 0.75
N PRO A 3 20.57 5.91 1.55
CA PRO A 3 21.13 4.57 1.59
C PRO A 3 21.13 3.97 0.17
N GLY A 4 22.16 3.22 -0.19
CA GLY A 4 22.28 2.55 -1.49
C GLY A 4 21.31 1.38 -1.60
N GLY A 5 20.01 1.65 -1.68
CA GLY A 5 18.96 0.65 -1.77
C GLY A 5 17.56 1.28 -1.80
N THR A 6 16.54 0.45 -1.98
CA THR A 6 15.13 0.85 -2.00
C THR A 6 14.41 0.33 -0.76
N VAL A 7 13.53 1.15 -0.19
CA VAL A 7 12.61 0.72 0.86
C VAL A 7 11.23 0.55 0.24
N GLY A 8 10.63 -0.62 0.44
CA GLY A 8 9.24 -0.88 0.14
C GLY A 8 8.48 -1.18 1.42
N TYR A 9 7.16 -1.00 1.41
CA TYR A 9 6.33 -1.34 2.55
C TYR A 9 4.90 -1.67 2.13
N SER A 10 4.16 -2.32 3.03
CA SER A 10 2.75 -2.63 2.89
C SER A 10 1.98 -2.03 4.06
N LEU A 11 0.97 -1.23 3.75
CA LEU A 11 -0.02 -0.71 4.71
C LEU A 11 -0.94 -1.82 5.21
N VAL A 12 -1.19 -2.84 4.38
CA VAL A 12 -2.05 -3.98 4.71
C VAL A 12 -1.36 -4.89 5.72
N ASP A 13 -0.12 -5.28 5.45
CA ASP A 13 0.65 -6.19 6.31
C ASP A 13 1.42 -5.48 7.42
N ARG A 14 1.50 -4.15 7.35
CA ARG A 14 2.35 -3.32 8.23
C ARG A 14 3.79 -3.80 8.24
N ARG A 15 4.26 -4.24 7.07
CA ARG A 15 5.62 -4.75 6.84
C ARG A 15 6.41 -3.73 6.04
N LEU A 16 7.67 -3.57 6.40
CA LEU A 16 8.65 -2.78 5.67
C LEU A 16 9.80 -3.70 5.30
N TRP A 17 10.29 -3.59 4.06
CA TRP A 17 11.47 -4.31 3.61
C TRP A 17 12.46 -3.35 2.94
N PHE A 18 13.72 -3.72 3.01
CA PHE A 18 14.82 -3.01 2.37
C PHE A 18 15.47 -3.92 1.33
N THR A 19 15.66 -3.39 0.12
CA THR A 19 16.39 -4.03 -0.96
C THR A 19 17.69 -3.28 -1.18
N PRO A 20 18.85 -3.86 -0.83
CA PRO A 20 20.15 -3.27 -1.13
C PRO A 20 20.34 -3.05 -2.64
N SER A 21 20.97 -1.96 -3.06
CA SER A 21 21.30 -1.69 -4.46
C SER A 21 22.49 -2.51 -4.97
N VAL A 22 23.21 -3.15 -4.06
CA VAL A 22 24.34 -4.04 -4.34
C VAL A 22 24.16 -5.31 -3.54
N SER A 23 24.52 -6.45 -4.13
CA SER A 23 24.44 -7.74 -3.45
C SER A 23 25.32 -7.74 -2.20
N LEU A 24 24.76 -8.28 -1.11
CA LEU A 24 25.51 -8.54 0.12
C LEU A 24 26.46 -9.72 -0.08
N ARG A 25 27.63 -9.68 0.55
CA ARG A 25 28.55 -10.82 0.62
C ARG A 25 27.87 -11.96 1.38
N SER A 26 27.94 -13.17 0.82
CA SER A 26 27.42 -14.41 1.41
C SER A 26 28.11 -14.75 2.73
N ASN A 27 27.39 -15.45 3.62
CA ASN A 27 27.88 -15.95 4.91
C ASN A 27 28.50 -14.88 5.83
N LEU A 28 28.09 -13.63 5.68
CA LEU A 28 28.51 -12.53 6.54
C LEU A 28 27.33 -12.05 7.40
N ALA A 29 27.62 -11.72 8.65
CA ALA A 29 26.66 -11.07 9.53
C ALA A 29 26.54 -9.58 9.18
N TYR A 30 25.31 -9.10 9.09
CA TYR A 30 24.99 -7.69 8.87
C TYR A 30 24.10 -7.19 10.00
N GLU A 31 24.34 -5.95 10.41
CA GLU A 31 23.42 -5.19 11.25
C GLU A 31 22.63 -4.23 10.33
N LEU A 32 21.31 -4.38 10.32
CA LEU A 32 20.44 -3.40 9.70
C LEU A 32 20.29 -2.19 10.63
N VAL A 33 20.90 -1.08 10.24
CA VAL A 33 20.79 0.20 10.96
C VAL A 33 19.78 1.10 10.24
N LEU A 34 18.69 1.44 10.92
CA LEU A 34 17.78 2.49 10.47
C LEU A 34 18.30 3.83 10.96
N GLY A 35 18.66 4.73 10.04
CA GLY A 35 19.09 6.08 10.39
C GLY A 35 17.91 7.03 10.56
N ASP A 36 18.22 8.30 10.89
CA ASP A 36 17.25 9.40 11.11
C ASP A 36 16.39 9.78 9.88
N TRP A 37 16.60 9.09 8.77
CA TRP A 37 15.83 9.21 7.53
C TRP A 37 14.54 8.38 7.55
N VAL A 38 14.41 7.39 8.44
CA VAL A 38 13.13 6.70 8.65
C VAL A 38 12.22 7.64 9.43
N ARG A 39 11.14 8.10 8.79
CA ARG A 39 10.17 9.02 9.38
C ARG A 39 8.75 8.60 9.02
N GLY A 40 7.82 8.91 9.90
CA GLY A 40 6.40 8.89 9.57
C GLY A 40 6.11 9.85 8.41
N ILE A 41 4.98 9.64 7.73
CA ILE A 41 4.58 10.51 6.63
C ILE A 41 4.25 11.95 7.09
N ASP A 42 3.99 12.11 8.39
CA ASP A 42 3.86 13.37 9.11
C ASP A 42 5.20 13.98 9.56
N GLY A 43 6.33 13.34 9.20
CA GLY A 43 7.69 13.75 9.58
C GLY A 43 8.16 13.28 10.96
N SER A 44 7.29 12.58 11.71
CA SER A 44 7.61 12.09 13.06
C SER A 44 8.75 11.06 13.05
N THR A 45 9.53 11.01 14.12
CA THR A 45 10.61 10.02 14.29
C THR A 45 10.07 8.71 14.90
N PRO A 46 10.61 7.54 14.52
CA PRO A 46 10.28 6.27 15.16
C PRO A 46 10.48 6.34 16.68
N ARG A 47 9.53 5.80 17.45
CA ARG A 47 9.58 5.80 18.92
C ARG A 47 10.43 4.68 19.52
N THR A 48 10.71 3.65 18.72
CA THR A 48 11.51 2.49 19.14
C THR A 48 12.25 1.97 17.92
N PHE A 49 13.54 1.71 18.09
CA PHE A 49 14.33 0.99 17.11
C PHE A 49 15.12 -0.10 17.83
N VAL A 50 15.04 -1.32 17.33
CA VAL A 50 15.90 -2.43 17.75
C VAL A 50 16.74 -2.80 16.53
N PRO A 51 18.07 -2.64 16.58
CA PRO A 51 18.94 -3.11 15.51
C PRO A 51 18.66 -4.58 15.21
N SER A 52 18.51 -4.91 13.93
CA SER A 52 18.24 -6.27 13.50
C SER A 52 19.52 -6.85 12.91
N VAL A 53 20.06 -7.90 13.54
CA VAL A 53 21.21 -8.64 13.03
C VAL A 53 20.71 -9.84 12.24
N PHE A 54 21.24 -10.02 11.03
CA PHE A 54 20.95 -11.17 10.18
C PHE A 54 22.23 -11.71 9.54
N VAL A 55 22.21 -12.98 9.13
CA VAL A 55 23.30 -13.62 8.40
C VAL A 55 22.76 -14.02 7.04
N THR A 56 23.44 -13.62 5.96
CA THR A 56 23.09 -14.06 4.62
C THR A 56 23.50 -15.52 4.41
N GLY A 57 22.63 -16.35 3.86
CA GLY A 57 23.00 -17.69 3.37
C GLY A 57 23.79 -17.64 2.06
N ASN A 58 24.01 -18.83 1.48
CA ASN A 58 24.62 -19.03 0.17
C ASN A 58 23.65 -19.62 -0.88
N THR A 59 22.38 -19.81 -0.50
CA THR A 59 21.30 -20.30 -1.36
C THR A 59 20.04 -19.44 -1.16
N ASP A 60 19.08 -19.55 -2.08
CA ASP A 60 17.75 -18.95 -1.96
C ASP A 60 16.78 -19.80 -1.10
N GLU A 61 17.29 -20.83 -0.43
CA GLU A 61 16.45 -21.72 0.40
C GLU A 61 15.77 -20.93 1.52
N GLY A 62 14.45 -21.08 1.62
CA GLY A 62 13.63 -20.39 2.62
C GLY A 62 13.10 -19.02 2.21
N ARG A 63 13.41 -18.50 1.00
CA ARG A 63 12.70 -17.34 0.45
C ARG A 63 11.25 -17.74 0.14
N PRO A 64 10.22 -17.18 0.81
CA PRO A 64 8.85 -17.42 0.41
C PRO A 64 8.64 -16.86 -1.00
N PRO A 65 7.91 -17.57 -1.88
CA PRO A 65 7.58 -17.04 -3.20
C PRO A 65 6.81 -15.73 -3.03
N SER A 66 7.11 -14.75 -3.87
CA SER A 66 6.27 -13.57 -3.98
C SER A 66 4.87 -14.02 -4.45
N PRO A 67 3.78 -13.52 -3.84
CA PRO A 67 2.46 -13.76 -4.39
C PRO A 67 2.39 -13.19 -5.82
N PRO A 68 1.60 -13.81 -6.72
CA PRO A 68 1.42 -13.27 -8.06
C PRO A 68 0.80 -11.87 -8.00
N ASP A 69 1.08 -11.09 -9.05
CA ASP A 69 0.42 -9.82 -9.28
C ASP A 69 -1.08 -10.04 -9.45
N PRO A 70 -1.93 -9.16 -8.88
CA PRO A 70 -3.37 -9.31 -8.99
C PRO A 70 -3.84 -9.05 -10.43
N SER A 71 -4.76 -9.87 -10.91
CA SER A 71 -5.55 -9.62 -12.12
C SER A 71 -6.57 -8.52 -11.83
N PHE A 72 -6.71 -7.53 -12.72
CA PHE A 72 -7.74 -6.52 -12.51
C PHE A 72 -9.13 -7.16 -12.55
N ASP A 73 -9.44 -7.94 -13.57
CA ASP A 73 -10.77 -8.52 -13.78
C ASP A 73 -11.14 -9.55 -12.70
N ASP A 74 -10.18 -10.36 -12.25
CA ASP A 74 -10.47 -11.47 -11.33
C ASP A 74 -10.32 -11.08 -9.85
N ASP A 75 -9.34 -10.22 -9.52
CA ASP A 75 -9.00 -9.92 -8.13
C ASP A 75 -9.46 -8.52 -7.68
N VAL A 76 -9.50 -7.53 -8.58
CA VAL A 76 -9.70 -6.11 -8.21
C VAL A 76 -11.10 -5.61 -8.52
N ALA A 77 -11.54 -5.73 -9.77
CA ALA A 77 -12.87 -5.31 -10.23
C ALA A 77 -13.99 -5.89 -9.35
N PRO A 78 -13.96 -7.17 -8.95
CA PRO A 78 -15.03 -7.73 -8.13
C PRO A 78 -15.00 -7.19 -6.69
N VAL A 79 -13.85 -6.74 -6.19
CA VAL A 79 -13.74 -6.02 -4.91
C VAL A 79 -14.34 -4.62 -5.04
N LEU A 80 -13.98 -3.88 -6.08
CA LEU A 80 -14.52 -2.53 -6.31
C LEU A 80 -16.04 -2.55 -6.50
N GLU A 81 -16.55 -3.48 -7.30
CA GLU A 81 -18.00 -3.63 -7.52
C GLU A 81 -18.73 -3.97 -6.22
N ARG A 82 -18.34 -5.07 -5.56
CA ARG A 82 -19.11 -5.61 -4.42
C ARG A 82 -18.89 -4.86 -3.11
N ARG A 83 -17.66 -4.36 -2.88
CA ARG A 83 -17.28 -3.73 -1.60
C ARG A 83 -17.41 -2.20 -1.66
N CYS A 84 -17.31 -1.59 -2.84
CA CYS A 84 -17.35 -0.13 -2.98
C CYS A 84 -18.60 0.36 -3.73
N GLY A 85 -19.04 -0.34 -4.77
CA GLY A 85 -20.06 0.11 -5.72
C GLY A 85 -21.44 0.41 -5.13
N TYR A 86 -21.79 -0.14 -3.96
CA TYR A 86 -23.08 0.18 -3.31
C TYR A 86 -23.17 1.66 -2.87
N CYS A 87 -22.11 2.20 -2.25
CA CYS A 87 -22.05 3.59 -1.80
C CYS A 87 -21.30 4.50 -2.79
N HIS A 88 -20.29 3.95 -3.46
CA HIS A 88 -19.41 4.63 -4.41
C HIS A 88 -19.64 4.12 -5.83
N GLY A 89 -20.91 3.93 -6.20
CA GLY A 89 -21.33 3.49 -7.53
C GLY A 89 -21.66 4.63 -8.48
N GLU A 90 -22.23 4.28 -9.63
CA GLU A 90 -22.53 5.22 -10.71
C GLU A 90 -23.56 6.29 -10.31
N THR A 91 -24.63 5.85 -9.64
CA THR A 91 -25.80 6.68 -9.38
C THR A 91 -25.71 7.31 -8.00
N ARG A 92 -25.53 8.63 -7.94
CA ARG A 92 -25.46 9.44 -6.71
C ARG A 92 -24.44 8.89 -5.70
N PRO A 93 -23.16 8.74 -6.09
CA PRO A 93 -22.13 8.26 -5.19
C PRO A 93 -21.98 9.15 -3.95
N TYR A 94 -21.73 8.52 -2.81
CA TYR A 94 -21.43 9.20 -1.57
C TYR A 94 -20.19 10.08 -1.75
N ALA A 95 -20.25 11.31 -1.23
CA ALA A 95 -19.24 12.36 -1.41
C ALA A 95 -18.91 12.70 -2.88
N GLY A 96 -19.77 12.29 -3.83
CA GLY A 96 -19.51 12.46 -5.26
C GLY A 96 -18.33 11.63 -5.79
N LEU A 97 -17.93 10.57 -5.08
CA LEU A 97 -16.83 9.68 -5.46
C LEU A 97 -17.37 8.35 -5.98
N ALA A 98 -17.25 8.10 -7.28
CA ALA A 98 -17.53 6.81 -7.89
C ALA A 98 -16.22 6.00 -8.03
N LEU A 99 -16.23 4.77 -7.50
CA LEU A 99 -15.19 3.75 -7.68
C LEU A 99 -15.70 2.58 -8.54
N TRP A 100 -16.97 2.62 -8.93
CA TRP A 100 -17.62 1.68 -9.84
C TRP A 100 -18.71 2.44 -10.64
N PRO A 101 -18.96 2.12 -11.92
CA PRO A 101 -18.28 1.12 -12.75
C PRO A 101 -16.84 1.50 -13.08
N VAL A 102 -16.09 0.57 -13.67
CA VAL A 102 -14.65 0.68 -13.93
C VAL A 102 -14.26 1.96 -14.68
N GLU A 103 -15.13 2.48 -15.53
CA GLU A 103 -14.94 3.72 -16.29
C GLU A 103 -14.75 4.94 -15.39
N ARG A 104 -15.22 4.90 -14.14
CA ARG A 104 -15.11 5.99 -13.17
C ARG A 104 -13.76 6.01 -12.44
N LEU A 105 -12.94 4.97 -12.60
CA LEU A 105 -11.66 4.89 -11.89
C LEU A 105 -10.66 5.96 -12.32
N ASP A 106 -10.72 6.43 -13.57
CA ASP A 106 -9.84 7.51 -14.02
C ASP A 106 -10.19 8.84 -13.36
N GLU A 107 -11.48 9.11 -13.12
CA GLU A 107 -11.93 10.27 -12.34
C GLU A 107 -11.46 10.16 -10.88
N ALA A 108 -11.57 8.97 -10.27
CA ALA A 108 -11.09 8.72 -8.92
C ALA A 108 -9.56 8.88 -8.81
N ALA A 109 -8.83 8.38 -9.82
CA ALA A 109 -7.39 8.53 -9.93
C ALA A 109 -6.99 10.00 -10.13
N ALA A 110 -7.80 10.79 -10.84
CA ALA A 110 -7.61 12.22 -11.06
C ALA A 110 -8.05 13.09 -9.87
N ARG A 111 -8.83 12.56 -8.93
CA ARG A 111 -9.34 13.29 -7.76
C ARG A 111 -8.31 13.43 -6.64
N ALA A 112 -8.12 14.67 -6.17
CA ALA A 112 -7.37 14.94 -4.96
C ALA A 112 -8.15 14.49 -3.70
N SER A 113 -7.44 14.01 -2.69
CA SER A 113 -8.04 13.78 -1.37
C SER A 113 -8.36 15.13 -0.72
N VAL A 114 -9.59 15.28 -0.24
CA VAL A 114 -10.01 16.45 0.54
C VAL A 114 -9.65 16.31 2.01
N GLU A 115 -9.45 15.08 2.48
CA GLU A 115 -9.13 14.77 3.87
C GLU A 115 -7.61 14.82 4.11
N TRP A 116 -6.80 14.63 3.07
CA TRP A 116 -5.34 14.69 3.12
C TRP A 116 -4.79 15.50 1.95
N ILE A 117 -4.39 16.74 2.23
CA ILE A 117 -3.93 17.69 1.21
C ILE A 117 -2.65 17.18 0.51
N GLY A 118 -2.63 17.27 -0.82
CA GLY A 118 -1.50 16.85 -1.65
C GLY A 118 -1.51 15.36 -2.04
N TRP A 119 -2.50 14.61 -1.58
CA TRP A 119 -2.67 13.19 -1.92
C TRP A 119 -3.79 13.01 -2.94
N ARG A 120 -3.84 11.84 -3.57
CA ARG A 120 -4.96 11.43 -4.43
C ARG A 120 -5.87 10.46 -3.68
N VAL A 121 -7.13 10.39 -4.10
CA VAL A 121 -8.03 9.33 -3.63
C VAL A 121 -7.47 7.97 -4.03
N LEU A 122 -7.14 7.82 -5.31
CA LEU A 122 -6.46 6.68 -5.90
C LEU A 122 -5.16 7.20 -6.55
N ALA A 123 -3.99 6.70 -6.13
CA ALA A 123 -2.70 7.15 -6.66
C ALA A 123 -1.96 6.01 -7.40
N PRO A 124 -2.14 5.89 -8.73
CA PRO A 124 -1.40 4.92 -9.54
C PRO A 124 0.11 4.97 -9.29
N GLY A 125 0.71 3.81 -9.00
CA GLY A 125 2.15 3.65 -8.75
C GLY A 125 2.62 4.17 -7.39
N SER A 126 1.72 4.67 -6.53
CA SER A 126 2.08 5.19 -5.21
C SER A 126 1.03 4.80 -4.15
N PRO A 127 0.97 3.52 -3.74
CA PRO A 127 0.09 3.05 -2.66
C PRO A 127 0.14 3.94 -1.41
N GLU A 128 1.35 4.40 -1.06
CA GLU A 128 1.62 5.27 0.07
C GLU A 128 0.91 6.63 0.03
N ARG A 129 0.53 7.09 -1.17
CA ARG A 129 -0.17 8.37 -1.41
C ARG A 129 -1.58 8.15 -1.94
N SER A 130 -2.06 6.91 -1.90
CA SER A 130 -3.41 6.51 -2.28
C SER A 130 -4.30 6.47 -1.05
N TYR A 131 -5.07 7.54 -0.84
CA TYR A 131 -5.86 7.68 0.38
C TYR A 131 -6.95 6.59 0.55
N LEU A 132 -7.37 5.96 -0.56
CA LEU A 132 -8.21 4.78 -0.56
C LEU A 132 -7.64 3.67 0.34
N LEU A 133 -6.33 3.42 0.32
CA LEU A 133 -5.71 2.37 1.15
C LEU A 133 -5.81 2.70 2.64
N TYR A 134 -5.71 3.98 3.01
CA TYR A 134 -5.91 4.41 4.40
C TYR A 134 -7.35 4.18 4.86
N LYS A 135 -8.33 4.51 4.01
CA LYS A 135 -9.75 4.26 4.28
C LYS A 135 -10.03 2.77 4.47
N VAL A 136 -9.48 1.88 3.62
CA VAL A 136 -9.79 0.44 3.70
C VAL A 136 -9.02 -0.32 4.78
N THR A 137 -7.84 0.15 5.17
CA THR A 137 -7.02 -0.46 6.23
C THR A 137 -7.29 0.12 7.62
N GLY A 138 -7.95 1.27 7.73
CA GLY A 138 -8.12 1.96 9.00
C GLY A 138 -6.79 2.45 9.57
N ALA A 139 -5.89 2.92 8.69
CA ALA A 139 -4.55 3.34 9.07
C ALA A 139 -4.57 4.55 10.04
N PRO A 140 -3.56 4.69 10.92
CA PRO A 140 -3.43 5.86 11.79
C PRO A 140 -3.45 7.17 11.00
N GLY A 141 -4.10 8.21 11.54
CA GLY A 141 -4.29 9.48 10.84
C GLY A 141 -5.47 9.50 9.86
N LEU A 142 -6.26 8.43 9.80
CA LEU A 142 -7.53 8.43 9.09
C LEU A 142 -8.45 9.56 9.59
N VAL A 143 -9.09 10.25 8.65
CA VAL A 143 -10.17 11.20 8.91
C VAL A 143 -11.49 10.49 8.63
N GLY A 144 -12.49 10.67 9.50
CA GLY A 144 -13.74 9.92 9.43
C GLY A 144 -13.58 8.44 9.77
N GLU A 145 -14.42 7.59 9.18
CA GLU A 145 -14.46 6.16 9.48
C GLU A 145 -13.76 5.31 8.42
N ARG A 146 -13.39 4.09 8.83
CA ARG A 146 -12.87 3.04 7.93
C ARG A 146 -13.94 2.66 6.91
N MET A 147 -13.53 2.34 5.70
CA MET A 147 -14.40 1.85 4.64
C MET A 147 -14.12 0.37 4.30
N PRO A 148 -15.14 -0.42 3.96
CA PRO A 148 -16.55 -0.17 4.23
C PRO A 148 -16.81 -0.10 5.76
N PRO A 149 -17.83 0.64 6.21
CA PRO A 149 -18.03 0.94 7.63
C PRO A 149 -18.48 -0.27 8.46
N ARG A 150 -19.19 -1.23 7.86
CA ARG A 150 -19.72 -2.40 8.58
C ARG A 150 -18.93 -3.68 8.35
N ASP A 151 -18.55 -3.92 7.10
CA ASP A 151 -17.88 -5.15 6.68
C ASP A 151 -16.54 -4.78 6.03
N PRO A 152 -15.46 -4.73 6.82
CA PRO A 152 -14.16 -4.34 6.31
C PRO A 152 -13.64 -5.33 5.26
N LEU A 153 -12.79 -4.87 4.35
CA LEU A 153 -12.11 -5.79 3.45
C LEU A 153 -11.33 -6.85 4.24
N SER A 154 -11.34 -8.06 3.71
CA SER A 154 -10.39 -9.09 4.10
C SER A 154 -8.96 -8.63 3.79
N ARG A 155 -7.99 -9.27 4.43
CA ARG A 155 -6.58 -8.98 4.19
C ARG A 155 -6.22 -9.15 2.71
N ASP A 156 -6.70 -10.20 2.07
CA ASP A 156 -6.32 -10.53 0.70
C ASP A 156 -6.94 -9.56 -0.31
N GLU A 157 -8.18 -9.13 -0.10
CA GLU A 157 -8.81 -8.06 -0.90
C GLU A 157 -8.04 -6.74 -0.77
N ALA A 158 -7.69 -6.34 0.45
CA ALA A 158 -6.92 -5.12 0.67
C ALA A 158 -5.51 -5.22 0.05
N ALA A 159 -4.88 -6.39 0.15
CA ALA A 159 -3.57 -6.64 -0.45
C ALA A 159 -3.62 -6.66 -1.98
N ALA A 160 -4.70 -7.17 -2.58
CA ALA A 160 -4.92 -7.09 -4.02
C ALA A 160 -5.03 -5.64 -4.48
N LEU A 161 -5.81 -4.81 -3.78
CA LEU A 161 -5.90 -3.37 -4.07
C LEU A 161 -4.55 -2.66 -3.93
N GLU A 162 -3.80 -2.94 -2.86
CA GLU A 162 -2.48 -2.34 -2.64
C GLU A 162 -1.50 -2.69 -3.76
N ARG A 163 -1.40 -3.97 -4.13
CA ARG A 163 -0.50 -4.41 -5.21
C ARG A 163 -0.94 -3.86 -6.55
N TRP A 164 -2.24 -3.86 -6.85
CA TRP A 164 -2.78 -3.28 -8.07
C TRP A 164 -2.44 -1.79 -8.19
N ILE A 165 -2.59 -1.03 -7.12
CA ILE A 165 -2.19 0.39 -7.10
C ILE A 165 -0.69 0.53 -7.34
N ALA A 166 0.14 -0.32 -6.71
CA ALA A 166 1.59 -0.30 -6.89
C ALA A 166 2.01 -0.54 -8.35
N LEU A 167 1.25 -1.38 -9.07
CA LEU A 167 1.46 -1.69 -10.48
C LEU A 167 0.91 -0.61 -11.44
N GLY A 168 0.45 0.52 -10.91
CA GLY A 168 -0.06 1.63 -11.73
C GLY A 168 -1.58 1.64 -11.88
N ALA A 169 -2.31 0.85 -11.08
CA ALA A 169 -3.77 0.78 -11.10
C ALA A 169 -4.34 0.51 -12.51
N SER A 170 -3.66 -0.32 -13.30
CA SER A 170 -4.05 -0.68 -14.67
C SER A 170 -5.23 -1.65 -14.70
N ARG A 171 -6.02 -1.59 -15.77
CA ARG A 171 -7.12 -2.51 -16.06
C ARG A 171 -6.59 -3.64 -16.94
#